data_AF-A0A9E6MER2-F1
#
_entry.id   AF-A0A9E6MER2-F1
#
_cell.length_a   1.000
_cell.length_b   1.000
_cell.length_c   1.000
_cell.angle_alpha   90.00
_cell.angle_beta   90.00
_cell.angle_gamma   90.00
#
_symmetry.space_group_name_H-M   'P 1'
#
loop_
_entity.id
_entity.type
_entity.pdbx_description
1 polymer ?
#
loop_
_entity_poly.entity_id
_entity_poly.type
_entity_poly.pdbx_seq_one_letter_code
_entity_poly.pdbx_strand_id
1 'polypeptide(L)'
;MKPKLKQEDYFFPFEWNEKAIWKIDAPVTDIELSQIEWLLDVDWFGTDEHPLTPNEVMANPELDPDHFKRIETADLSYPIDLGLNPRVNKLVPFDGLHRMCKSKTTRHGENSLQNDTN
;
A
#
# COMPACT_ATOMS: atom_id res chain seq x y z
N MET A 1 -12.54 12.79 9.27
CA MET A 1 -11.43 11.85 9.03
C MET A 1 -12.04 10.45 9.03
N LYS A 2 -11.76 9.61 8.02
CA LYS A 2 -12.20 8.21 8.06
C LYS A 2 -11.50 7.51 9.23
N PRO A 3 -12.18 6.63 9.99
CA PRO A 3 -11.50 5.88 11.04
C PRO A 3 -10.43 4.97 10.43
N LYS A 4 -9.25 4.89 11.07
CA LYS A 4 -8.21 3.95 10.68
C LYS A 4 -8.71 2.52 10.86
N LEU A 5 -8.33 1.66 9.94
CA LEU A 5 -8.52 0.21 10.03
C LEU A 5 -7.29 -0.39 10.72
N LYS A 6 -7.50 -1.41 11.57
CA LYS A 6 -6.40 -2.04 12.30
C LYS A 6 -5.78 -3.20 11.53
N GLN A 7 -4.46 -3.24 11.44
CA GLN A 7 -3.68 -4.26 10.77
C GLN A 7 -4.03 -5.67 11.29
N GLU A 8 -4.22 -5.84 12.59
CA GLU A 8 -4.57 -7.13 13.23
C GLU A 8 -5.85 -7.78 12.67
N ASP A 9 -6.78 -6.96 12.17
CA ASP A 9 -8.04 -7.44 11.60
C ASP A 9 -7.85 -8.02 10.18
N TYR A 10 -6.85 -7.53 9.44
CA TYR A 10 -6.66 -7.80 8.01
C TYR A 10 -5.40 -8.60 7.66
N PHE A 11 -4.43 -8.70 8.57
CA PHE A 11 -3.19 -9.43 8.32
C PHE A 11 -3.42 -10.94 8.23
N PHE A 12 -2.53 -11.65 7.53
CA PHE A 12 -2.57 -13.11 7.47
C PHE A 12 -2.11 -13.71 8.81
N PRO A 13 -2.80 -14.73 9.36
CA PRO A 13 -2.45 -15.31 10.66
C PRO A 13 -1.24 -16.26 10.60
N PHE A 14 -0.26 -15.97 9.74
CA PHE A 14 0.96 -16.74 9.55
C PHE A 14 2.11 -15.84 9.08
N GLU A 15 3.33 -16.25 9.39
CA GLU A 15 4.54 -15.60 8.87
C GLU A 15 4.82 -16.07 7.44
N TRP A 16 5.36 -15.18 6.62
CA TRP A 16 5.81 -15.54 5.27
C TRP A 16 7.21 -15.02 4.98
N ASN A 17 7.84 -15.62 3.97
CA ASN A 17 9.11 -15.17 3.44
C ASN A 17 8.88 -14.47 2.10
N GLU A 18 9.10 -13.17 2.05
CA GLU A 18 8.92 -12.34 0.83
C GLU A 18 9.71 -12.91 -0.36
N LYS A 19 10.96 -13.31 -0.15
CA LYS A 19 11.81 -13.89 -1.22
C LYS A 19 11.31 -15.24 -1.73
N ALA A 20 10.54 -15.97 -0.92
CA ALA A 20 9.87 -17.18 -1.36
C ALA A 20 8.62 -16.83 -2.18
N ILE A 21 7.86 -15.82 -1.76
CA ILE A 21 6.70 -15.30 -2.50
C ILE A 21 7.12 -14.82 -3.90
N TRP A 22 8.19 -14.05 -4.00
CA TRP A 22 8.69 -13.53 -5.28
C TRP A 22 9.14 -14.62 -6.27
N LYS A 23 9.31 -15.87 -5.82
CA LYS A 23 9.66 -17.02 -6.68
C LYS A 23 8.44 -17.80 -7.15
N ILE A 24 7.25 -17.49 -6.63
CA ILE A 24 6.02 -18.13 -7.06
C ILE A 24 5.71 -17.64 -8.46
N ASP A 25 5.52 -18.59 -9.38
CA ASP A 25 5.01 -18.30 -10.72
C ASP A 25 3.49 -18.05 -10.64
N ALA A 26 3.14 -16.82 -10.24
CA ALA A 26 1.77 -16.36 -10.11
C ALA A 26 1.38 -15.47 -11.32
N PRO A 27 0.12 -15.50 -11.76
CA PRO A 27 -0.33 -14.62 -12.84
C PRO A 27 -0.24 -13.16 -12.40
N VAL A 28 0.32 -12.33 -13.27
CA VAL A 28 0.27 -10.86 -13.14
C VAL A 28 -0.96 -10.37 -13.90
N THR A 29 -1.84 -9.66 -13.21
CA THR A 29 -3.08 -9.12 -13.78
C THR A 29 -3.30 -7.69 -13.35
N ASP A 30 -3.86 -6.87 -14.24
CA ASP A 30 -4.34 -5.55 -13.88
C ASP A 30 -5.62 -5.65 -13.05
N ILE A 31 -5.73 -4.82 -12.02
CA ILE A 31 -6.93 -4.66 -11.22
C ILE A 31 -7.26 -3.18 -11.05
N GLU A 32 -8.54 -2.89 -10.82
CA GLU A 32 -8.98 -1.54 -10.48
C GLU A 32 -8.43 -1.13 -9.11
N LEU A 33 -7.86 0.08 -9.02
CA LEU A 33 -7.31 0.61 -7.76
C LEU A 33 -8.35 0.60 -6.64
N SER A 34 -9.62 0.84 -6.96
CA SER A 34 -10.73 0.84 -6.00
C SER A 34 -10.92 -0.49 -5.25
N GLN A 35 -10.44 -1.61 -5.81
CA GLN A 35 -10.50 -2.92 -5.15
C GLN A 35 -9.56 -3.01 -3.93
N ILE A 36 -8.47 -2.25 -3.96
CA ILE A 36 -7.39 -2.30 -2.98
C ILE A 36 -7.11 -0.97 -2.31
N GLU A 37 -7.74 0.13 -2.72
CA GLU A 37 -7.51 1.47 -2.15
C GLU A 37 -7.74 1.53 -0.64
N TRP A 38 -8.66 0.71 -0.13
CA TRP A 38 -8.92 0.57 1.31
C TRP A 38 -7.67 0.18 2.12
N LEU A 39 -6.68 -0.46 1.50
CA LEU A 39 -5.40 -0.79 2.14
C LEU A 39 -4.65 0.47 2.62
N LEU A 40 -4.89 1.63 1.99
CA LEU A 40 -4.27 2.89 2.38
C LEU A 40 -4.87 3.51 3.64
N ASP A 41 -6.01 2.97 4.11
CA ASP A 41 -6.70 3.37 5.33
C ASP A 41 -6.41 2.42 6.52
N VAL A 42 -5.55 1.39 6.33
CA VAL A 42 -5.13 0.47 7.39
C VAL A 42 -3.79 0.91 7.96
N ASP A 43 -3.60 0.74 9.26
CA ASP A 43 -2.47 1.23 10.04
C ASP A 43 -1.17 0.39 9.92
N TRP A 44 -0.76 0.10 8.69
CA TRP A 44 0.41 -0.72 8.38
C TRP A 44 1.78 -0.12 8.78
N PHE A 45 1.83 1.19 9.06
CA PHE A 45 3.07 1.95 9.28
C PHE A 45 3.14 2.49 10.71
N GLY A 46 4.26 3.15 11.06
CA GLY A 46 4.49 3.65 12.40
C GLY A 46 4.91 2.54 13.38
N THR A 47 4.52 2.70 14.64
CA THR A 47 4.81 1.74 15.72
C THR A 47 3.52 1.27 16.39
N ASP A 48 3.61 0.24 17.23
CA ASP A 48 2.45 -0.25 17.99
C ASP A 48 1.82 0.85 18.87
N GLU A 49 2.62 1.78 19.41
CA GLU A 49 2.16 2.92 20.20
C GLU A 49 1.64 4.08 19.34
N HIS A 50 2.10 4.19 18.11
CA HIS A 50 1.72 5.23 17.17
C HIS A 50 1.43 4.65 15.77
N PRO A 51 0.32 3.92 15.61
CA PRO A 51 -0.01 3.27 14.36
C PRO A 51 -0.46 4.29 13.31
N LEU A 52 0.11 4.21 12.12
CA LEU A 52 -0.08 5.15 11.02
C LEU A 52 -0.56 4.44 9.76
N THR A 53 -1.49 5.06 9.06
CA THR A 53 -1.93 4.59 7.74
C THR A 53 -1.00 5.13 6.64
N PRO A 54 -0.91 4.45 5.50
CA PRO A 54 -0.23 5.01 4.33
C PRO A 54 -0.75 6.38 3.90
N ASN A 55 -2.07 6.62 3.97
CA ASN A 55 -2.63 7.94 3.67
C ASN A 55 -2.12 9.03 4.62
N GLU A 56 -1.89 8.72 5.90
CA GLU A 56 -1.33 9.69 6.85
C GLU A 56 0.13 10.01 6.58
N VAL A 57 0.94 8.99 6.29
CA VAL A 57 2.37 9.16 5.97
C VAL A 57 2.55 9.89 4.63
N MET A 58 1.73 9.60 3.63
CA MET A 58 1.76 10.33 2.35
C MET A 58 1.34 11.80 2.51
N ALA A 59 0.43 12.11 3.43
CA ALA A 59 -0.03 13.47 3.68
C ALA A 59 0.94 14.26 4.59
N ASN A 60 1.65 13.59 5.49
CA ASN A 60 2.55 14.18 6.48
C ASN A 60 3.83 13.31 6.58
N PRO A 61 4.79 13.47 5.65
CA PRO A 61 6.01 12.66 5.57
C PRO A 61 6.83 12.59 6.86
N GLU A 62 6.75 13.63 7.68
CA GLU A 62 7.45 13.75 8.96
C GLU A 62 6.96 12.79 10.06
N LEU A 63 5.76 12.21 9.90
CA LEU A 63 5.22 11.23 10.84
C LEU A 63 5.98 9.90 10.81
N ASP A 64 6.47 9.52 9.62
CA ASP A 64 7.26 8.30 9.41
C ASP A 64 8.19 8.49 8.19
N PRO A 65 9.34 9.18 8.38
CA PRO A 65 10.23 9.53 7.27
C PRO A 65 10.87 8.31 6.62
N ASP A 66 11.03 7.20 7.35
CA ASP A 66 11.59 5.96 6.82
C ASP A 66 10.62 5.28 5.86
N HIS A 67 9.34 5.15 6.24
CA HIS A 67 8.32 4.65 5.33
C HIS A 67 8.12 5.59 4.14
N PHE A 68 8.10 6.92 4.36
CA PHE A 68 7.97 7.87 3.26
C PHE A 68 9.10 7.75 2.25
N LYS A 69 10.35 7.65 2.70
CA LYS A 69 11.52 7.42 1.82
C LYS A 69 11.39 6.13 1.02
N ARG A 70 10.86 5.05 1.62
CA ARG A 70 10.58 3.79 0.92
C ARG A 70 9.47 3.95 -0.13
N ILE A 71 8.46 4.78 0.12
CA ILE A 71 7.46 5.16 -0.90
C ILE A 71 8.16 5.87 -2.06
N GLU A 72 8.91 6.94 -1.81
CA GLU A 72 9.54 7.74 -2.87
C GLU A 72 10.49 6.92 -3.75
N THR A 73 11.25 6.02 -3.13
CA THR A 73 12.27 5.21 -3.81
C THR A 73 11.76 3.88 -4.35
N ALA A 74 10.48 3.55 -4.16
CA ALA A 74 9.90 2.30 -4.64
C ALA A 74 10.02 2.16 -6.17
N ASP A 75 10.42 0.98 -6.64
CA ASP A 75 10.48 0.65 -8.07
C ASP A 75 9.10 0.18 -8.56
N LEU A 76 8.50 0.92 -9.50
CA LEU A 76 7.18 0.62 -10.04
C LEU A 76 7.21 -0.42 -11.19
N SER A 77 8.38 -0.92 -11.58
CA SER A 77 8.50 -1.98 -12.60
C SER A 77 8.07 -3.36 -12.08
N TYR A 78 7.87 -3.52 -10.77
CA TYR A 78 7.43 -4.75 -10.13
C TYR A 78 5.96 -4.69 -9.70
N PRO A 79 5.22 -5.81 -9.80
CA PRO A 79 3.82 -5.88 -9.38
C PRO A 79 3.66 -5.75 -7.85
N ILE A 80 2.41 -5.63 -7.40
CA ILE A 80 2.05 -5.73 -5.98
C ILE A 80 1.65 -7.19 -5.71
N ASP A 81 2.26 -7.81 -4.71
CA ASP A 81 1.94 -9.19 -4.32
C ASP A 81 0.72 -9.17 -3.40
N LEU A 82 -0.41 -9.64 -3.90
CA LEU A 82 -1.69 -9.67 -3.18
C LEU A 82 -2.14 -11.11 -2.96
N GLY A 83 -2.66 -11.39 -1.78
CA GLY A 83 -3.37 -12.62 -1.47
C GLY A 83 -4.82 -12.36 -1.11
N LEU A 84 -5.72 -13.25 -1.52
CA LEU A 84 -7.07 -13.25 -0.96
C LEU A 84 -7.01 -13.74 0.49
N ASN A 85 -7.31 -12.86 1.44
CA ASN A 85 -7.43 -13.24 2.85
C ASN A 85 -8.85 -13.82 3.10
N PRO A 86 -8.98 -15.14 3.37
CA PRO A 86 -10.27 -15.78 3.51
C PRO A 86 -11.05 -15.34 4.77
N ARG A 87 -10.37 -14.77 5.78
CA ARG A 87 -11.05 -14.28 7.00
C ARG A 87 -11.92 -13.05 6.72
N VAL A 88 -11.44 -12.18 5.83
CA VAL A 88 -12.06 -10.87 5.56
C VAL A 88 -12.62 -10.78 4.14
N ASN A 89 -12.39 -11.80 3.31
CA ASN A 89 -12.77 -11.85 1.89
C ASN A 89 -12.29 -10.61 1.12
N LYS A 90 -11.02 -10.23 1.32
CA LYS A 90 -10.38 -9.07 0.69
C LYS A 90 -8.97 -9.42 0.22
N LEU A 91 -8.50 -8.72 -0.81
CA LEU A 91 -7.10 -8.76 -1.22
C LEU A 91 -6.24 -7.99 -0.23
N VAL A 92 -5.20 -8.62 0.31
CA VAL A 92 -4.28 -8.08 1.31
C VAL A 92 -2.85 -8.23 0.79
N PRO A 93 -1.97 -7.23 1.01
CA PRO A 93 -0.62 -7.26 0.49
C PRO A 93 0.27 -8.23 1.27
N PHE A 94 1.02 -9.03 0.52
CA PHE A 94 2.21 -9.71 1.01
C PHE A 94 3.48 -8.85 0.84
N ASP A 95 3.53 -8.06 -0.24
CA ASP A 95 4.55 -7.05 -0.52
C ASP A 95 3.99 -5.99 -1.51
N GLY A 96 4.63 -4.83 -1.57
CA GLY A 96 4.36 -3.80 -2.58
C GLY A 96 3.47 -2.65 -2.12
N LEU A 97 3.19 -2.54 -0.83
CA LEU A 97 2.41 -1.43 -0.28
C LEU A 97 3.08 -0.06 -0.55
N HIS A 98 4.41 0.04 -0.46
CA HIS A 98 5.14 1.26 -0.85
C HIS A 98 5.01 1.58 -2.34
N ARG A 99 5.01 0.55 -3.22
CA ARG A 99 4.80 0.70 -4.67
C ARG A 99 3.38 1.22 -4.95
N MET A 100 2.38 0.69 -4.25
CA MET A 100 1.00 1.16 -4.32
C MET A 100 0.89 2.64 -3.95
N CYS A 101 1.52 3.05 -2.85
CA CYS A 101 1.54 4.45 -2.40
C CYS A 101 2.16 5.37 -3.47
N LYS A 102 3.32 5.00 -4.01
CA LYS A 102 4.01 5.77 -5.05
C LYS A 102 3.18 5.88 -6.33
N SER A 103 2.53 4.80 -6.75
CA SER A 103 1.63 4.82 -7.92
C SER A 103 0.48 5.83 -7.72
N LYS A 104 -0.10 5.90 -6.51
CA LYS A 104 -1.14 6.87 -6.18
C LYS A 104 -0.60 8.31 -6.20
N THR A 105 0.55 8.59 -5.59
CA THR A 105 1.10 9.96 -5.57
C THR A 105 1.52 10.45 -6.95
N THR A 106 2.15 9.61 -7.77
CA THR A 106 2.51 9.96 -9.16
C THR A 106 1.27 10.24 -10.01
N ARG A 107 0.21 9.44 -9.88
CA ARG A 107 -1.07 9.67 -10.59
C ARG A 107 -1.75 10.97 -10.19
N HIS A 108 -1.67 11.37 -8.92
CA HIS A 108 -2.17 12.68 -8.49
C HIS A 108 -1.34 13.84 -9.03
N GLY A 109 -0.02 13.70 -9.13
CA GLY A 109 0.88 14.69 -9.73
C GLY A 109 0.64 14.92 -11.23
N GLU A 110 0.35 13.85 -11.98
CA GLU A 110 0.01 13.92 -13.41
C GLU A 110 -1.36 14.59 -13.64
N ASN A 111 -2.35 14.31 -12.79
CA ASN A 111 -3.68 14.94 -12.86
C ASN A 111 -3.67 16.43 -12.48
N SER A 112 -2.76 16.88 -11.60
CA SER A 112 -2.60 18.31 -11.29
C SER A 112 -1.99 19.10 -12.47
N LEU A 113 -1.09 18.49 -13.25
CA LEU A 113 -0.46 19.14 -14.40
C LEU A 113 -1.40 19.31 -15.61
N GLN A 114 -2.48 18.55 -15.70
CA GLN A 114 -3.48 18.68 -16.77
C GLN A 114 -4.54 19.77 -16.51
N ASN A 115 -4.69 20.22 -15.25
CA ASN A 115 -5.68 21.24 -14.89
C ASN A 115 -5.15 22.68 -14.99
N ASP A 116 -3.84 22.87 -15.19
CA ASP A 116 -3.20 24.19 -15.29
C ASP A 116 -3.03 24.67 -16.75
N THR A 117 -3.61 23.95 -17.73
CA THR A 117 -3.53 24.29 -19.17
C THR A 117 -4.86 24.71 -19.81
N ASN A 118 -5.81 25.24 -19.05
CA ASN A 118 -7.05 25.82 -19.60
C ASN A 118 -7.26 27.28 -19.23
#